data_AF-A0A7V5WN39-F1
#
_entry.id   AF-A0A7V5WN39-F1
#
_cell.length_a   1.000
_cell.length_b   1.000
_cell.length_c   1.000
_cell.angle_alpha   90.00
_cell.angle_beta   90.00
_cell.angle_gamma   90.00
#
_symmetry.space_group_name_H-M   'P 1'
#
loop_
_entity.id
_entity.type
_entity.pdbx_description
1 polymer ?
#
loop_
_entity_poly.entity_id
_entity_poly.type
_entity_poly.pdbx_seq_one_letter_code
_entity_poly.pdbx_strand_id
1 'polypeptide(L)'
;MEANSFLTTISKNSAKSLIFDFAGQKVNKGYHVAEFKAVDIKSVDCGGKSNDWSELVLHLTAPPNDSSADYMSGQKFLEIY
;
A
#
# COMPACT_ATOMS: atom_id res chain seq x y z
N MET A 1 -10.80 -1.48 -3.10
CA MET A 1 -10.68 -0.27 -2.25
C MET A 1 -10.19 0.82 -3.17
N GLU A 2 -10.93 1.92 -3.26
CA GLU A 2 -10.53 3.06 -4.11
C GLU A 2 -9.31 3.77 -3.53
N ALA A 3 -8.39 4.23 -4.40
CA ALA A 3 -7.16 4.93 -3.99
C ALA A 3 -7.44 6.12 -3.06
N ASN A 4 -8.45 6.93 -3.41
CA ASN A 4 -8.83 8.10 -2.64
C ASN A 4 -9.32 7.74 -1.24
N SER A 5 -10.03 6.62 -1.09
CA SER A 5 -10.51 6.16 0.22
C SER A 5 -9.34 5.71 1.10
N PHE A 6 -8.37 5.01 0.52
CA PHE A 6 -7.13 4.63 1.20
C PHE A 6 -6.35 5.86 1.67
N LEU A 7 -6.05 6.79 0.76
CA LEU A 7 -5.27 8.00 1.05
C LEU A 7 -5.96 8.91 2.08
N THR A 8 -7.29 9.05 1.99
CA THR A 8 -8.09 9.78 2.99
C THR A 8 -7.97 9.14 4.37
N THR A 9 -7.95 7.81 4.44
CA THR A 9 -7.82 7.08 5.71
C THR A 9 -6.45 7.30 6.33
N ILE A 10 -5.38 7.24 5.52
CA ILE A 10 -4.01 7.53 5.97
C ILE A 10 -3.89 8.98 6.45
N SER A 11 -4.40 9.95 5.68
CA SER A 11 -4.39 11.38 6.04
C SER A 11 -5.06 11.65 7.38
N LYS A 12 -6.24 11.08 7.63
CA LYS A 12 -6.95 11.21 8.92
C LYS A 12 -6.21 10.57 10.10
N ASN A 13 -5.25 9.69 9.84
CA ASN A 13 -4.51 8.93 10.86
C ASN A 13 -3.00 9.10 10.70
N SER A 14 -2.52 10.21 10.15
CA SER A 14 -1.12 10.36 9.72
C SER A 14 -0.10 10.16 10.86
N ALA A 15 -0.46 10.49 12.09
CA ALA A 15 0.40 10.28 13.26
C ALA A 15 0.56 8.81 13.69
N LYS A 16 -0.27 7.88 13.18
CA LYS A 16 -0.22 6.46 13.55
C LYS A 16 0.78 5.69 12.70
N SER A 17 1.31 4.61 13.26
CA SER A 17 2.11 3.63 12.53
C SER A 17 1.27 2.90 11.49
N LEU A 18 1.81 2.79 10.28
CA LEU A 18 1.31 1.94 9.22
C LEU A 18 1.86 0.52 9.46
N ILE A 19 0.96 -0.46 9.53
CA ILE A 19 1.31 -1.86 9.76
C ILE A 19 0.68 -2.66 8.63
N PHE A 20 1.51 -3.38 7.90
CA PHE A 20 1.06 -4.29 6.85
C PHE A 20 0.94 -5.71 7.40
N ASP A 21 -0.14 -6.39 7.05
CA ASP A 21 -0.32 -7.82 7.27
C ASP A 21 -0.34 -8.53 5.92
N PHE A 22 0.43 -9.60 5.82
CA PHE A 22 0.44 -10.47 4.66
C PHE A 22 0.30 -11.92 5.12
N ALA A 23 -0.74 -12.59 4.63
CA ALA A 23 -1.05 -13.98 4.97
C ALA A 23 -1.15 -14.25 6.50
N GLY A 24 -1.68 -13.29 7.28
CA GLY A 24 -1.84 -13.41 8.73
C GLY A 24 -0.55 -13.14 9.52
N GLN A 25 0.49 -12.65 8.87
CA GLN A 25 1.74 -12.25 9.50
C GLN A 25 1.99 -10.76 9.27
N LYS A 26 2.37 -10.06 10.34
CA LYS A 26 2.79 -8.66 10.25
C LYS A 26 4.13 -8.58 9.52
N VAL A 27 4.22 -7.68 8.56
CA VAL A 27 5.49 -7.30 7.93
C VAL A 27 6.38 -6.68 9.01
N ASN A 28 7.63 -7.13 9.08
CA ASN A 28 8.59 -6.63 10.06
C ASN A 28 8.78 -5.11 9.95
N LYS A 29 9.00 -4.46 11.09
CA LYS A 29 9.37 -3.04 11.17
C LYS A 29 10.64 -2.74 10.34
N GLY A 30 10.84 -1.47 9.99
CA GLY A 30 11.96 -1.05 9.14
C GLY A 30 11.80 -1.36 7.65
N TYR A 31 10.64 -1.86 7.22
CA TYR A 31 10.32 -1.95 5.80
C TYR A 31 10.38 -0.57 5.12
N HIS A 32 10.60 -0.56 3.82
CA HIS A 32 10.50 0.64 2.98
C HIS A 32 9.38 0.45 1.97
N VAL A 33 8.50 1.45 1.85
CA VAL A 33 7.55 1.53 0.73
C VAL A 33 8.33 2.07 -0.46
N ALA A 34 8.59 1.22 -1.45
CA ALA A 34 9.32 1.60 -2.65
C ALA A 34 8.38 2.20 -3.71
N GLU A 35 7.18 1.65 -3.84
CA GLU A 35 6.19 2.10 -4.82
C GLU A 35 4.77 1.99 -4.26
N PHE A 36 3.92 2.95 -4.65
CA PHE A 36 2.47 2.90 -4.52
C PHE A 36 1.86 3.17 -5.89
N LYS A 37 1.03 2.25 -6.39
CA LYS A 37 0.35 2.38 -7.69
C LYS A 37 -1.15 2.27 -7.48
N ALA A 38 -1.87 3.23 -8.03
CA ALA A 38 -3.32 3.18 -8.18
C ALA A 38 -3.63 3.05 -9.67
N VAL A 39 -4.30 1.98 -10.06
CA VAL A 39 -4.53 1.66 -11.47
C VAL A 39 -6.01 1.34 -11.67
N ASP A 40 -6.63 2.00 -12.64
CA ASP A 40 -7.96 1.64 -13.14
C ASP A 40 -7.77 0.75 -14.37
N ILE A 41 -8.34 -0.45 -14.32
CA ILE A 41 -8.19 -1.46 -15.34
C ILE A 41 -9.52 -1.69 -16.03
N LYS A 42 -9.52 -1.48 -17.33
CA LYS A 42 -10.61 -1.87 -18.23
C LYS A 42 -10.13 -3.01 -19.10
N SER A 43 -10.79 -4.16 -19.02
CA SER A 43 -10.40 -5.36 -19.78
C SER A 43 -11.59 -5.96 -20.52
N VAL A 44 -11.28 -6.76 -21.54
CA VAL A 44 -12.26 -7.61 -22.23
C VAL A 44 -11.68 -9.02 -22.28
N ASP A 45 -12.45 -10.02 -21.84
CA ASP A 45 -12.01 -11.41 -21.86
C ASP A 45 -12.23 -12.08 -23.23
N CYS A 46 -11.77 -13.33 -23.39
CA CYS A 46 -11.93 -14.08 -24.64
C CYS A 46 -13.39 -14.41 -25.00
N GLY A 47 -14.32 -14.27 -24.06
CA GLY A 47 -15.77 -14.36 -24.29
C GLY A 47 -16.41 -13.04 -24.71
N GLY A 48 -15.63 -11.96 -24.86
CA GLY A 48 -16.11 -10.63 -25.21
C GLY A 48 -16.75 -9.88 -24.05
N LYS A 49 -16.60 -10.35 -22.81
CA LYS A 49 -17.15 -9.67 -21.63
C LYS A 49 -16.20 -8.58 -21.15
N SER A 50 -16.73 -7.37 -21.03
CA SER A 50 -16.01 -6.24 -20.42
C SER A 50 -15.96 -6.35 -18.90
N ASN A 51 -14.82 -6.02 -18.31
CA ASN A 51 -14.61 -5.90 -16.88
C ASN A 51 -13.96 -4.54 -16.58
N ASP A 52 -14.28 -3.99 -15.42
CA ASP A 52 -13.74 -2.73 -14.93
C ASP A 52 -13.49 -2.87 -13.42
N TRP A 53 -12.26 -2.62 -12.98
CA TRP A 53 -11.89 -2.65 -11.57
C TRP A 53 -10.67 -1.78 -11.30
N SER A 54 -10.51 -1.37 -10.04
CA SER A 54 -9.37 -0.62 -9.57
C SER A 54 -8.45 -1.49 -8.70
N GLU A 55 -7.14 -1.36 -8.92
CA GLU A 55 -6.10 -2.02 -8.15
C GLU A 55 -5.24 -1.01 -7.40
N LEU A 56 -4.90 -1.35 -6.16
CA LEU A 56 -3.84 -0.69 -5.40
C LEU A 56 -2.69 -1.68 -5.23
N VAL A 57 -1.53 -1.33 -5.74
CA VAL A 57 -0.32 -2.14 -5.65
C VAL A 57 0.70 -1.40 -4.78
N LEU A 58 1.14 -2.07 -3.72
CA LEU A 58 2.19 -1.60 -2.83
C LEU A 58 3.42 -2.49 -2.97
N HIS A 59 4.57 -1.89 -3.24
CA HIS A 59 5.85 -2.60 -3.21
C HIS A 59 6.58 -2.26 -1.91
N LEU A 60 6.78 -3.27 -1.08
CA LEU A 60 7.51 -3.17 0.18
C LEU A 60 8.86 -3.88 0.04
N THR A 61 9.93 -3.19 0.44
CA THR A 61 11.26 -3.78 0.56
C THR A 61 11.53 -4.08 2.04
N ALA A 62 11.99 -5.30 2.31
CA ALA A 62 12.42 -5.68 3.66
C ALA A 62 13.57 -4.77 4.13
N PRO A 63 13.71 -4.53 5.45
CA PRO A 63 14.86 -3.79 5.96
C PRO A 63 16.17 -4.49 5.55
N PRO A 64 17.22 -3.73 5.20
CA PRO A 64 18.49 -4.31 4.75
C PRO A 64 19.25 -5.10 5.84
N ASN A 65 18.91 -4.96 7.13
CA ASN A 65 19.46 -5.68 8.29
C ASN A 65 18.38 -5.75 9.40
N ASP A 66 18.67 -6.34 10.58
CA ASP A 66 17.87 -6.21 11.82
C ASP A 66 17.76 -4.73 12.24
N SER A 67 16.91 -4.00 11.54
CA SER A 67 16.72 -2.58 11.70
C SER A 67 16.06 -2.35 13.06
N SER A 68 16.68 -1.51 13.88
CA SER A 68 16.04 -1.00 15.08
C SER A 68 14.87 -0.06 14.76
N ALA A 69 14.74 0.37 13.50
CA ALA A 69 13.72 1.32 13.05
C ALA A 69 12.31 0.82 13.34
N ASP A 70 11.46 1.75 13.75
CA ASP A 70 10.05 1.51 14.00
C ASP A 70 9.25 1.39 12.70
N TYR A 71 7.95 1.11 12.84
CA TYR A 71 7.01 1.16 11.73
C TYR A 71 6.93 2.58 11.13
N MET A 72 6.85 2.65 9.80
CA MET A 72 6.61 3.90 9.09
C MET A 72 5.32 4.55 9.58
N SER A 73 5.30 5.86 9.81
CA SER A 73 4.07 6.60 10.11
C SER A 73 3.23 6.84 8.85
N GLY A 74 1.92 7.01 9.01
CA GLY A 74 1.05 7.44 7.92
C GLY A 74 1.50 8.77 7.29
N GLN A 75 2.04 9.68 8.11
CA GLN A 75 2.63 10.93 7.66
C GLN A 75 3.80 10.67 6.71
N LYS A 76 4.69 9.73 7.06
CA LYS A 76 5.83 9.40 6.21
C LYS A 76 5.39 8.76 4.89
N PHE A 77 4.35 7.94 4.92
CA PHE A 77 3.75 7.39 3.70
C PHE A 77 3.23 8.49 2.77
N LEU A 78 2.56 9.51 3.31
CA LEU A 78 2.01 10.64 2.54
C LEU A 78 3.10 11.57 1.96
N GLU A 79 4.36 11.43 2.34
CA GLU A 79 5.47 12.12 1.69
C GLU A 79 5.97 11.38 0.44
N ILE A 80 5.57 10.12 0.25
CA ILE A 80 5.92 9.30 -0.92
C ILE A 80 4.87 9.48 -2.04
N TYR A 81 3.61 9.74 -1.66
CA TYR A 81 2.49 10.07 -2.55
C TYR A 81 2.42 11.57 -2.84
#